data_AF-A0A966I2N7-F1
#
_entry.id   AF-A0A966I2N7-F1
#
_cell.length_a   1.000
_cell.length_b   1.000
_cell.length_c   1.000
_cell.angle_alpha   90.00
_cell.angle_beta   90.00
_cell.angle_gamma   90.00
#
_symmetry.space_group_name_H-M   'P 1'
#
loop_
_entity.id
_entity.type
_entity.pdbx_description
1 polymer ?
#
loop_
_entity_poly.entity_id
_entity_poly.type
_entity_poly.pdbx_seq_one_letter_code
_entity_poly.pdbx_strand_id
1 'polypeptide(L)'
;MDSYESMRFSDGRNGYSSPMKNRKVEIEEDRLHSRTTTENTMLKLKRHRSGLRKSIDIRMLLGGLLIVASFISAYVISQSTSRMVTVWSADVDLAPGEVIEESDISVARVALVDKAEYYLDGGRSIVGTHVIRQVKASELIPA
;
A
#
# COMPACT_ATOMS: atom_id res chain seq x y z
N MET A 1 97.17 44.71 -59.20
CA MET A 1 96.60 44.24 -60.47
C MET A 1 95.35 43.45 -60.20
N ASP A 2 94.14 43.81 -60.61
CA ASP A 2 93.50 45.04 -61.06
C ASP A 2 91.98 44.75 -60.99
N SER A 3 91.19 45.78 -60.66
CA SER A 3 89.91 46.21 -61.25
C SER A 3 88.90 45.11 -61.72
N TYR A 4 87.61 45.12 -61.38
CA TYR A 4 86.57 46.16 -61.48
C TYR A 4 85.43 45.81 -60.48
N GLU A 5 84.97 46.69 -59.60
CA GLU A 5 83.97 47.77 -59.79
C GLU A 5 82.66 47.35 -60.50
N SER A 6 81.56 47.21 -59.75
CA SER A 6 80.35 48.02 -59.98
C SER A 6 79.28 47.79 -58.91
N MET A 7 79.08 48.84 -58.12
CA MET A 7 77.81 49.21 -57.51
C MET A 7 76.68 49.18 -58.54
N ARG A 8 75.47 48.75 -58.13
CA ARG A 8 74.23 49.55 -58.23
C ARG A 8 73.13 49.02 -57.31
N PHE A 9 72.63 49.92 -56.47
CA PHE A 9 71.34 49.87 -55.78
C PHE A 9 70.17 49.97 -56.77
N SER A 10 69.09 49.24 -56.52
CA SER A 10 67.71 49.59 -56.91
C SER A 10 66.76 48.66 -56.13
N ASP A 11 66.18 49.14 -55.03
CA ASP A 11 64.78 49.55 -54.86
C ASP A 11 63.74 48.42 -55.02
N GLY A 12 62.83 48.32 -54.04
CA GLY A 12 61.77 47.32 -54.03
C GLY A 12 61.17 47.07 -52.66
N ARG A 13 60.55 48.10 -52.07
CA ARG A 13 59.58 47.93 -50.98
C ARG A 13 58.52 46.91 -51.39
N ASN A 14 58.31 45.85 -50.62
CA ASN A 14 57.07 45.07 -50.67
C ASN A 14 56.52 44.85 -49.26
N GLY A 15 55.33 45.42 -49.06
CA GLY A 15 54.57 45.37 -47.84
C GLY A 15 53.83 44.05 -47.62
N TYR A 16 53.39 43.92 -46.38
CA TYR A 16 52.51 42.92 -45.80
C TYR A 16 51.39 42.40 -46.72
N SER A 17 51.13 41.08 -46.67
CA SER A 17 49.80 40.54 -46.98
C SER A 17 49.54 39.24 -46.21
N SER A 18 48.77 39.35 -45.13
CA SER A 18 48.18 38.20 -44.42
C SER A 18 47.03 37.61 -45.26
N PRO A 19 46.94 36.30 -45.46
CA PRO A 19 45.83 35.72 -46.20
C PRO A 19 44.57 35.58 -45.31
N MET A 20 43.77 36.64 -45.25
CA MET A 20 42.36 36.55 -44.82
C MET A 20 41.49 36.06 -45.98
N LYS A 21 41.49 34.75 -46.26
CA LYS A 21 40.56 34.17 -47.27
C LYS A 21 39.72 32.97 -46.81
N ASN A 22 39.97 32.42 -45.62
CA ASN A 22 39.32 31.17 -45.19
C ASN A 22 38.23 31.33 -44.13
N ARG A 23 37.87 32.57 -43.73
CA ARG A 23 36.87 32.80 -42.70
C ARG A 23 35.43 32.48 -43.13
N LYS A 24 35.12 32.52 -44.44
CA LYS A 24 33.74 32.22 -44.92
C LYS A 24 33.37 30.75 -44.86
N VAL A 25 34.35 29.85 -45.04
CA VAL A 25 34.11 28.40 -45.10
C VAL A 25 33.82 27.86 -43.71
N GLU A 26 34.53 28.35 -42.70
CA GLU A 26 34.36 27.97 -41.29
C GLU A 26 33.00 28.42 -40.72
N ILE A 27 32.50 29.59 -41.14
CA ILE A 27 31.20 30.13 -40.66
C ILE A 27 30.00 29.37 -41.24
N GLU A 28 30.13 28.77 -42.44
CA GLU A 28 29.05 28.00 -43.08
C GLU A 28 28.96 26.58 -42.50
N GLU A 29 30.10 25.94 -42.23
CA GLU A 29 30.15 24.59 -41.63
C GLU A 29 29.66 24.57 -40.16
N ASP A 30 29.98 25.60 -39.38
CA ASP A 30 29.50 25.76 -38.00
C ASP A 30 27.96 25.92 -37.92
N ARG A 31 27.36 26.59 -38.93
CA ARG A 31 25.89 26.75 -39.01
C ARG A 31 25.18 25.45 -39.37
N LEU A 32 25.83 24.57 -40.13
CA LEU A 32 25.28 23.26 -40.49
C LEU A 32 25.36 22.28 -39.30
N HIS A 33 26.45 22.27 -38.53
CA HIS A 33 26.58 21.42 -37.34
C HIS A 33 25.66 21.82 -36.18
N SER A 34 25.35 23.12 -36.04
CA SER A 34 24.42 23.62 -35.01
C SER A 34 22.95 23.27 -35.31
N ARG A 35 22.57 23.21 -36.60
CA ARG A 35 21.21 22.89 -37.04
C ARG A 35 20.82 21.42 -36.82
N THR A 36 21.75 20.50 -37.05
CA THR A 36 21.48 19.06 -36.89
C THR A 36 21.43 18.62 -35.42
N THR A 37 22.19 19.31 -34.54
CA THR A 37 22.24 18.97 -33.11
C THR A 37 20.96 19.39 -32.38
N THR A 38 20.38 20.54 -32.73
CA THR A 38 19.16 21.04 -32.10
C THR A 38 17.93 20.20 -32.49
N GLU A 39 17.80 19.75 -33.74
CA GLU A 39 16.68 18.90 -34.14
C GLU A 39 16.72 17.51 -33.48
N ASN A 40 17.90 16.90 -33.37
CA ASN A 40 18.05 15.59 -32.72
C ASN A 40 17.77 15.65 -31.20
N THR A 41 18.04 16.80 -30.55
CA THR A 41 17.67 17.00 -29.14
C THR A 41 16.18 17.26 -28.94
N MET A 42 15.50 17.94 -29.88
CA MET A 42 14.05 18.16 -29.79
C MET A 42 13.21 16.91 -30.07
N LEU A 43 13.73 15.96 -30.85
CA LEU A 43 13.04 14.69 -31.11
C LEU A 43 13.07 13.73 -29.91
N LYS A 44 13.97 13.94 -28.94
CA LYS A 44 14.15 13.03 -27.79
C LYS A 44 13.23 13.32 -26.59
N LEU A 45 12.41 14.37 -26.67
CA LEU A 45 11.51 14.79 -25.57
C LEU A 45 10.05 14.46 -25.82
N LYS A 46 9.75 13.57 -26.76
CA LYS A 46 8.39 13.07 -26.96
C LYS A 46 8.20 11.73 -26.26
N ARG A 47 7.40 11.80 -25.19
CA ARG A 47 6.51 10.74 -24.70
C ARG A 47 7.07 9.85 -23.58
N HIS A 48 7.20 10.47 -22.42
CA HIS A 48 6.99 9.74 -21.16
C HIS A 48 5.52 9.91 -20.72
N ARG A 49 4.59 9.28 -21.43
CA ARG A 49 3.32 8.87 -20.80
C ARG A 49 3.49 7.41 -20.45
N SER A 50 3.75 7.15 -19.17
CA SER A 50 3.59 5.83 -18.56
C SER A 50 2.13 5.43 -18.73
N GLY A 51 1.83 4.84 -19.89
CA GLY A 51 0.61 4.12 -20.11
C GLY A 51 0.65 2.93 -19.17
N LEU A 52 0.02 3.08 -18.01
CA LEU A 52 -0.34 1.97 -17.14
C LEU A 52 -1.39 1.14 -17.90
N ARG A 53 -0.96 0.44 -18.96
CA ARG A 53 -1.72 -0.64 -19.56
C ARG A 53 -1.67 -1.76 -18.55
N LYS A 54 -2.54 -1.68 -17.55
CA LYS A 54 -2.82 -2.76 -16.62
C LYS A 54 -3.55 -3.82 -17.44
N SER A 55 -2.77 -4.63 -18.15
CA SER A 55 -3.26 -5.87 -18.76
C SER A 55 -3.58 -6.80 -17.61
N ILE A 56 -4.82 -6.73 -17.16
CA ILE A 56 -5.28 -7.63 -16.13
C ILE A 56 -5.61 -8.94 -16.85
N ASP A 57 -4.66 -9.88 -16.81
CA ASP A 57 -4.88 -11.21 -17.36
C ASP A 57 -6.00 -11.91 -16.57
N ILE A 58 -6.97 -12.48 -17.29
CA ILE A 58 -8.11 -13.20 -16.68
C ILE A 58 -7.66 -14.29 -15.69
N ARG A 59 -6.52 -14.92 -15.97
CA ARG A 59 -5.88 -15.89 -15.06
C ARG A 59 -5.47 -15.26 -13.73
N MET A 60 -4.94 -14.05 -13.77
CA MET A 60 -4.52 -13.29 -12.59
C MET A 60 -5.73 -12.79 -11.80
N LEU A 61 -6.81 -12.38 -12.48
CA LEU A 61 -8.09 -12.05 -11.81
C LEU A 61 -8.70 -13.26 -11.12
N LEU A 62 -8.76 -14.39 -11.82
CA LEU A 62 -9.40 -15.58 -11.30
C LEU A 62 -8.62 -16.11 -10.07
N GLY A 63 -7.29 -16.14 -10.16
CA GLY A 63 -6.44 -16.49 -9.02
C GLY A 63 -6.59 -15.52 -7.85
N GLY A 64 -6.55 -14.21 -8.11
CA GLY A 64 -6.74 -13.18 -7.08
C GLY A 64 -8.12 -13.26 -6.42
N LEU A 65 -9.18 -13.46 -7.21
CA LEU A 65 -10.53 -13.64 -6.72
C LEU A 65 -10.64 -14.88 -5.82
N LEU A 66 -10.00 -15.99 -6.21
CA LEU A 66 -9.99 -17.22 -5.42
C LEU A 66 -9.31 -17.02 -4.07
N ILE A 67 -8.20 -16.29 -4.05
CA ILE A 67 -7.47 -15.96 -2.81
C ILE A 67 -8.34 -15.10 -1.91
N VAL A 68 -8.95 -14.03 -2.44
CA VAL A 68 -9.85 -13.15 -1.67
C VAL A 68 -11.04 -13.94 -1.14
N ALA A 69 -11.67 -14.80 -1.95
CA ALA A 69 -12.76 -15.66 -1.53
C ALA A 69 -12.35 -16.64 -0.42
N SER A 70 -11.13 -17.20 -0.50
CA SER A 70 -10.60 -18.07 0.54
C SER A 70 -10.43 -17.33 1.87
N PHE A 71 -9.89 -16.11 1.86
CA PHE A 71 -9.77 -15.29 3.06
C PHE A 71 -11.13 -14.89 3.63
N ILE A 72 -12.11 -14.55 2.78
CA ILE A 72 -13.47 -14.26 3.22
C ILE A 72 -14.06 -15.47 3.94
N SER A 73 -13.95 -16.67 3.35
CA SER A 73 -14.43 -17.90 3.98
C SER A 73 -13.74 -18.16 5.31
N ALA A 74 -12.41 -18.08 5.35
CA ALA A 74 -11.65 -18.26 6.59
C ALA A 74 -12.04 -17.24 7.66
N TYR A 75 -12.26 -15.98 7.28
CA TYR A 75 -12.70 -14.91 8.18
C TYR A 75 -14.11 -15.19 8.73
N VAL A 76 -15.06 -15.57 7.88
CA VAL A 76 -16.43 -15.92 8.30
C VAL A 76 -16.42 -17.11 9.27
N ILE A 77 -15.64 -18.16 8.96
CA ILE A 77 -15.48 -19.33 9.84
C ILE A 77 -14.79 -18.94 11.15
N SER A 78 -13.81 -18.04 11.10
CA SER A 78 -13.11 -17.58 12.31
C SER A 78 -14.03 -16.81 13.25
N GLN A 79 -15.05 -16.10 12.75
CA GLN A 79 -16.03 -15.42 13.61
C GLN A 79 -17.03 -16.37 14.27
N SER A 80 -17.22 -17.59 13.76
CA SER A 80 -18.13 -18.57 14.35
C SER A 80 -17.45 -19.50 15.38
N THR A 81 -16.13 -19.44 15.54
CA THR A 81 -15.40 -20.48 16.27
C THR A 81 -15.40 -20.37 17.81
N SER A 82 -15.89 -19.29 18.42
CA SER A 82 -16.04 -19.22 19.88
C SER A 82 -16.94 -18.08 20.36
N ARG A 83 -18.25 -18.17 20.10
CA ARG A 83 -19.21 -17.29 20.80
C ARG A 83 -19.41 -17.80 22.22
N MET A 84 -18.40 -17.57 23.06
CA MET A 84 -18.53 -17.70 24.50
C MET A 84 -19.40 -16.56 25.01
N VAL A 85 -20.41 -16.87 25.81
CA VAL A 85 -21.25 -15.88 26.47
C VAL A 85 -21.10 -16.02 27.98
N THR A 86 -21.28 -14.90 28.68
CA THR A 86 -21.31 -14.86 30.14
C THR A 86 -22.75 -14.91 30.62
N VAL A 87 -23.08 -15.93 31.40
CA VAL A 87 -24.40 -16.16 31.98
C VAL A 87 -24.26 -16.49 33.45
N TRP A 88 -25.34 -16.36 34.21
CA TRP A 88 -25.35 -16.81 35.60
C TRP A 88 -25.43 -18.33 35.71
N SER A 89 -24.69 -18.88 36.68
CA SER A 89 -24.76 -20.27 37.13
C SER A 89 -25.08 -20.28 38.62
N ALA A 90 -25.85 -21.26 39.05
CA ALA A 90 -26.04 -21.52 40.48
C ALA A 90 -24.82 -22.26 41.03
N ASP A 91 -24.33 -21.85 42.21
CA ASP A 91 -23.28 -22.53 42.95
C ASP A 91 -23.86 -23.58 43.92
N VAL A 92 -25.14 -23.43 44.28
CA VAL A 92 -25.91 -24.30 45.16
C VAL A 92 -27.25 -24.72 44.53
N ASP A 93 -27.95 -25.66 45.15
CA ASP A 93 -29.32 -26.00 44.75
C ASP A 93 -30.27 -24.88 45.20
N LEU A 94 -30.93 -24.24 44.25
CA LEU A 94 -31.89 -23.16 44.46
C LEU A 94 -33.33 -23.70 44.41
N ALA A 95 -34.10 -23.47 45.47
CA ALA A 95 -35.48 -23.93 45.59
C ALA A 95 -36.48 -22.88 45.08
N PRO A 96 -37.66 -23.28 44.56
CA PRO A 96 -38.71 -22.33 44.22
C PRO A 96 -39.12 -21.45 45.41
N GLY A 97 -39.24 -20.14 45.18
CA GLY A 97 -39.60 -19.12 46.17
C GLY A 97 -38.41 -18.53 46.92
N GLU A 98 -37.24 -19.16 46.87
CA GLU A 98 -36.01 -18.67 47.49
C GLU A 98 -35.55 -17.35 46.88
N VAL A 99 -34.91 -16.51 47.69
CA VAL A 99 -34.31 -15.24 47.26
C VAL A 99 -32.86 -15.51 46.91
N ILE A 100 -32.43 -15.10 45.72
CA ILE A 100 -31.04 -15.28 45.27
C ILE A 100 -30.11 -14.34 46.04
N GLU A 101 -29.12 -14.91 46.73
CA GLU A 101 -28.04 -14.17 47.37
C GLU A 101 -26.77 -14.17 46.50
N GLU A 102 -25.80 -13.31 46.84
CA GLU A 102 -24.54 -13.20 46.09
C GLU A 102 -23.66 -14.45 46.20
N SER A 103 -23.80 -15.23 47.28
CA SER A 103 -23.07 -16.49 47.48
C SER A 103 -23.63 -17.67 46.69
N ASP A 104 -24.86 -17.56 46.18
CA ASP A 104 -25.55 -18.68 45.55
C ASP A 104 -25.26 -18.78 44.05
N ILE A 105 -24.60 -17.77 43.49
CA ILE A 105 -24.45 -17.59 42.05
C ILE A 105 -23.04 -17.17 41.67
N SER A 106 -22.62 -17.59 40.48
CA SER A 106 -21.37 -17.16 39.87
C SER A 106 -21.53 -16.92 38.38
N VAL A 107 -20.67 -16.08 37.82
CA VAL A 107 -20.66 -15.82 36.37
C VAL A 107 -19.91 -16.95 35.67
N ALA A 108 -20.62 -17.70 34.84
CA ALA A 108 -20.07 -18.77 34.02
C ALA A 108 -19.86 -18.30 32.57
N ARG A 109 -18.70 -18.67 31.99
CA ARG A 109 -18.40 -18.43 30.57
C ARG A 109 -18.59 -19.74 29.80
N VAL A 110 -19.64 -19.80 28.98
CA VAL A 110 -20.05 -21.03 28.27
C VAL A 110 -20.28 -20.80 26.78
N ALA A 111 -20.10 -21.84 25.97
CA ALA A 111 -20.41 -21.81 24.55
C ALA A 111 -21.89 -22.15 24.34
N LEU A 112 -22.74 -21.13 24.17
CA LEU A 112 -24.17 -21.30 23.87
C LEU A 112 -24.44 -20.84 22.44
N VAL A 113 -24.20 -21.74 21.47
CA VAL A 113 -24.47 -21.47 20.06
C VAL A 113 -25.97 -21.24 19.87
N ASP A 114 -26.35 -20.02 19.50
CA ASP A 114 -27.73 -19.57 19.23
C ASP A 114 -28.75 -19.85 20.36
N LYS A 115 -28.28 -19.95 21.61
CA LYS A 115 -29.13 -20.28 22.77
C LYS A 115 -28.89 -19.40 24.01
N ALA A 116 -28.11 -18.32 23.85
CA ALA A 116 -27.80 -17.42 24.96
C ALA A 116 -29.06 -16.72 25.54
N GLU A 117 -30.08 -16.52 24.71
CA GLU A 117 -31.35 -15.89 25.08
C GLU A 117 -32.19 -16.66 26.11
N TYR A 118 -31.93 -17.97 26.29
CA TYR A 118 -32.65 -18.80 27.26
C TYR A 118 -32.10 -18.70 28.67
N TYR A 119 -31.03 -17.94 28.88
CA TYR A 119 -30.33 -17.83 30.16
C TYR A 119 -30.13 -16.38 30.56
N LEU A 120 -30.06 -16.13 31.86
CA LEU A 120 -29.84 -14.79 32.38
C LEU A 120 -28.40 -14.33 32.14
N ASP A 121 -28.27 -13.12 31.61
CA ASP A 121 -27.01 -12.44 31.31
C ASP A 121 -26.23 -12.16 32.60
N GLY A 122 -24.98 -12.64 32.67
CA GLY A 122 -24.08 -12.46 33.81
C GLY A 122 -23.66 -11.00 34.06
N GLY A 123 -23.95 -10.09 33.13
CA GLY A 123 -23.73 -8.64 33.28
C GLY A 123 -24.87 -7.90 33.99
N ARG A 124 -26.00 -8.56 34.26
CA ARG A 124 -27.14 -7.96 34.98
C ARG A 124 -27.27 -8.60 36.34
N SER A 125 -27.33 -7.79 37.40
CA SER A 125 -27.56 -8.32 38.74
C SER A 125 -28.93 -8.97 38.85
N ILE A 126 -28.96 -10.17 39.43
CA ILE A 126 -30.17 -10.95 39.75
C ILE A 126 -30.33 -11.17 41.27
N VAL A 127 -29.42 -10.62 42.07
CA VAL A 127 -29.45 -10.73 43.53
C VAL A 127 -30.70 -10.04 44.06
N GLY A 128 -31.38 -10.68 45.02
CA GLY A 128 -32.64 -10.21 45.59
C GLY A 128 -33.88 -10.58 44.77
N THR A 129 -33.73 -11.27 43.64
CA THR A 129 -34.86 -11.82 42.88
C THR A 129 -35.27 -13.19 43.41
N HIS A 130 -36.47 -13.65 43.02
CA HIS A 130 -37.02 -14.92 43.47
C HIS A 130 -36.86 -16.02 42.41
N VAL A 131 -36.53 -17.22 42.89
CA VAL A 131 -36.43 -18.43 42.09
C VAL A 131 -37.83 -18.95 41.76
N ILE A 132 -38.18 -19.10 40.48
CA ILE A 132 -39.52 -19.55 40.06
C ILE A 132 -39.61 -21.06 39.81
N ARG A 133 -38.48 -21.73 39.65
CA ARG A 133 -38.36 -23.19 39.50
C ARG A 133 -37.09 -23.67 40.18
N GLN A 134 -37.05 -24.96 40.52
CA GLN A 134 -35.82 -25.54 41.05
C GLN A 134 -34.67 -25.43 40.03
N VAL A 135 -33.51 -25.00 40.47
CA VAL A 135 -32.25 -24.93 39.69
C VAL A 135 -31.18 -25.65 40.51
N LYS A 136 -30.47 -26.61 39.91
CA LYS A 136 -29.44 -27.37 40.64
C LYS A 136 -28.11 -26.63 40.68
N ALA A 137 -27.26 -27.02 41.63
CA ALA A 137 -25.87 -26.58 41.66
C ALA A 137 -25.17 -26.85 40.31
N SER A 138 -24.38 -25.88 39.86
CA SER A 138 -23.71 -25.84 38.55
C SER A 138 -24.65 -25.79 37.34
N GLU A 139 -25.96 -25.58 37.52
CA GLU A 139 -26.90 -25.34 36.44
C GLU A 139 -26.90 -23.86 36.04
N LEU A 140 -27.03 -23.59 34.75
CA LEU A 140 -27.19 -22.24 34.23
C LEU A 140 -28.59 -21.70 34.58
N ILE A 141 -28.67 -20.43 34.98
CA ILE A 141 -29.93 -19.82 35.40
C ILE A 141 -30.75 -19.43 34.17
N PRO A 142 -31.97 -19.99 33.98
CA PRO A 142 -32.82 -19.68 32.85
C PRO A 142 -33.41 -18.28 32.94
N ALA A 143 -33.71 -17.68 31.79
CA ALA A 143 -34.40 -16.39 31.69
C ALA A 143 -35.90 -16.48 32.01
#